data_AF-A0A448NT18-F1
#
_entry.id   AF-A0A448NT18-F1
#
_cell.length_a   1.000
_cell.length_b   1.000
_cell.length_c   1.000
_cell.angle_alpha   90.00
_cell.angle_beta   90.00
_cell.angle_gamma   90.00
#
_symmetry.space_group_name_H-M   'P 1'
#
loop_
_entity.id
_entity.type
_entity.pdbx_description
1 polymer ?
#
loop_
_entity_poly.entity_id
_entity_poly.type
_entity_poly.pdbx_seq_one_letter_code
_entity_poly.pdbx_strand_id
1 'polypeptide(L)' 'MTITINPKNKKESEKIKAILKAIEVDFVEDTLENDWWHELSDSEKHSIEMGLKDVEEGRVISHEEVMKSFGR' A
#
# COMPACT_ATOMS: atom_id res chain seq x y z
N MET A 1 0.88 -13.68 6.79
CA MET A 1 0.39 -13.00 8.00
C MET A 1 1.35 -11.85 8.25
N THR A 2 0.86 -10.61 8.23
CA THR A 2 1.68 -9.41 8.45
C THR A 2 1.45 -8.90 9.87
N ILE A 3 2.50 -8.43 10.53
CA ILE A 3 2.45 -7.85 11.88
C ILE A 3 3.00 -6.43 11.79
N THR A 4 2.19 -5.45 12.16
CA THR A 4 2.59 -4.03 12.20
C THR A 4 3.12 -3.68 13.58
N ILE A 5 4.29 -3.05 13.66
CA ILE A 5 4.93 -2.65 14.91
C ILE A 5 5.17 -1.14 14.86
N ASN A 6 4.51 -0.38 15.76
CA ASN A 6 4.62 1.08 15.83
C ASN A 6 5.49 1.50 17.03
N PRO A 7 6.79 1.78 16.85
CA PRO A 7 7.67 2.23 17.93
C PRO A 7 7.31 3.66 18.38
N LYS A 8 7.43 3.94 19.69
CA LYS A 8 7.09 5.26 20.27
C LYS A 8 8.16 6.32 20.04
N ASN A 9 9.41 5.90 19.78
CA ASN A 9 10.53 6.79 19.51
C ASN A 9 11.68 6.08 18.76
N LYS A 10 12.63 6.86 18.25
CA LYS A 10 13.78 6.36 17.48
C LYS A 10 14.62 5.31 18.24
N LYS A 11 14.82 5.50 19.55
CA LYS A 11 15.62 4.57 20.38
C LYS A 11 14.96 3.20 20.52
N GLU A 12 13.63 3.16 20.55
CA GLU A 12 12.87 1.92 20.60
C GLU A 12 12.88 1.19 19.25
N SER A 13 12.75 1.92 18.14
CA SER A 13 12.86 1.35 16.78
C SER A 13 14.20 0.62 16.58
N GLU A 14 15.31 1.26 16.95
CA GLU A 14 16.65 0.64 16.81
C GLU A 14 16.81 -0.64 17.65
N LYS A 15 16.19 -0.70 18.84
CA LYS A 15 16.19 -1.92 19.65
C LYS A 15 15.37 -3.03 19.00
N ILE A 16 14.20 -2.70 18.45
CA ILE A 16 13.35 -3.67 17.76
C ILE A 16 14.08 -4.25 16.54
N LYS A 17 14.72 -3.40 15.72
CA LYS A 17 15.55 -3.85 14.59
C LYS A 17 16.66 -4.81 15.02
N ALA A 18 17.34 -4.49 16.12
CA ALA A 18 18.40 -5.35 16.64
C ALA A 18 17.87 -6.72 17.09
N ILE A 19 16.70 -6.76 17.74
CA ILE A 19 16.06 -8.01 18.15
C ILE A 19 15.63 -8.82 16.92
N LEU A 20 14.96 -8.19 15.95
CA LEU A 20 14.51 -8.85 14.71
C LEU A 20 15.67 -9.48 13.93
N LYS A 21 16.81 -8.80 13.84
CA LYS A 21 18.03 -9.36 13.25
C LYS A 21 18.58 -10.54 14.06
N ALA A 22 18.56 -10.46 15.39
CA ALA A 22 19.08 -11.52 16.24
C ALA A 22 18.26 -12.81 16.19
N ILE A 23 16.97 -12.72 15.86
CA ILE A 23 16.09 -13.86 15.65
C ILE A 23 16.01 -14.32 14.18
N GLU A 24 16.88 -13.77 13.32
CA GLU A 24 16.94 -14.07 11.87
C GLU A 24 15.59 -13.90 11.15
N VAL A 25 14.82 -12.90 11.55
CA VAL A 25 13.55 -12.56 10.89
C VAL A 25 13.79 -11.45 9.87
N ASP A 26 13.41 -11.72 8.63
CA ASP A 26 13.35 -10.70 7.59
C ASP A 26 12.23 -9.70 7.90
N PHE A 27 12.58 -8.41 7.87
CA PHE A 27 11.63 -7.32 8.06
C PHE A 27 11.88 -6.22 7.04
N VAL A 28 10.81 -5.51 6.71
CA VAL A 28 10.85 -4.29 5.91
C VAL A 28 10.55 -3.13 6.84
N GLU A 29 11.42 -2.12 6.82
CA GLU A 29 11.15 -0.88 7.52
C GLU A 29 10.27 0.00 6.64
N ASP A 30 9.01 0.17 7.06
CA ASP A 30 8.07 1.08 6.41
C ASP A 30 8.22 2.46 7.06
N THR A 31 9.08 3.30 6.45
CA THR A 31 9.26 4.68 6.87
C THR A 31 8.36 5.57 6.03
N LEU A 32 7.67 6.54 6.65
CA LEU A 32 6.88 7.55 5.94
C LEU A 32 7.68 8.31 4.87
N GLU A 33 9.00 8.46 5.05
CA GLU A 33 9.89 9.07 4.04
C GLU A 33 10.09 8.21 2.76
N ASN A 34 9.78 6.91 2.80
CA ASN A 34 9.87 5.98 1.66
C ASN A 34 8.48 5.58 1.13
N ASP A 35 7.42 6.31 1.49
CA ASP A 35 6.10 6.03 0.93
C ASP A 35 6.08 6.44 -0.55
N TRP A 36 5.87 5.46 -1.43
CA TRP A 36 5.74 5.65 -2.88
C TRP A 36 4.65 6.69 -3.21
N TRP A 37 3.66 6.88 -2.32
CA TRP A 37 2.64 7.91 -2.47
C TRP A 37 3.25 9.31 -2.56
N HIS A 38 4.33 9.59 -1.83
CA HIS A 38 4.98 10.90 -1.86
C HIS A 38 5.78 11.15 -3.14
N GLU A 39 6.19 10.09 -3.85
CA GLU A 39 6.92 10.18 -5.12
C GLU A 39 6.00 10.50 -6.31
N LEU A 40 4.70 10.24 -6.17
CA LEU A 40 3.72 10.50 -7.22
C LEU A 40 3.48 12.00 -7.43
N SER A 41 3.36 12.38 -8.70
CA SER A 41 2.87 13.70 -9.10
C SER A 41 1.41 13.90 -8.69
N ASP A 42 0.99 15.15 -8.58
CA ASP A 42 -0.41 15.49 -8.24
C ASP A 42 -1.40 14.92 -9.25
N SER A 43 -1.03 14.84 -10.53
CA SER A 43 -1.87 14.21 -11.58
C SER A 43 -2.04 12.71 -11.39
N GLU A 44 -0.99 12.01 -10.94
CA GLU A 44 -1.06 10.57 -10.67
C GLU A 44 -1.91 10.30 -9.43
N LYS A 45 -1.70 11.08 -8.36
CA LYS A 45 -2.53 11.01 -7.15
C LYS A 45 -4.00 11.25 -7.48
N HIS A 46 -4.29 12.30 -8.24
CA HIS A 46 -5.64 12.63 -8.65
C HIS A 46 -6.29 11.50 -9.47
N SER A 47 -5.53 10.87 -10.37
CA SER A 47 -6.02 9.74 -11.16
C SER A 47 -6.34 8.52 -10.28
N ILE A 48 -5.53 8.24 -9.26
CA ILE A 48 -5.77 7.16 -8.29
C ILE A 48 -7.01 7.46 -7.45
N GLU A 49 -7.14 8.67 -6.92
CA GLU A 49 -8.31 9.10 -6.13
C GLU A 49 -9.61 9.00 -6.94
N MET A 50 -9.57 9.40 -8.22
CA MET A 50 -10.70 9.24 -9.15
C MET A 50 -11.07 7.76 -9.33
N GLY A 51 -10.08 6.88 -9.53
CA GLY A 51 -10.32 5.44 -9.65
C GLY A 51 -10.92 4.83 -8.38
N LEU A 52 -10.44 5.23 -7.20
CA LEU A 52 -11.01 4.78 -5.91
C LEU A 52 -12.48 5.22 -5.77
N LYS A 53 -12.78 6.47 -6.14
CA LYS A 53 -14.14 6.99 -6.13
C LYS A 53 -15.06 6.24 -7.12
N ASP A 54 -14.57 5.93 -8.31
CA ASP A 54 -15.34 5.15 -9.29
C ASP A 54 -15.64 3.74 -8.76
N VAL A 55 -14.73 3.12 -8.01
CA VAL A 55 -14.97 1.84 -7.32
C VAL A 55 -16.04 1.98 -6.23
N GLU A 56 -15.94 3.00 -5.38
CA GLU A 56 -16.91 3.26 -4.30
C GLU A 56 -18.32 3.52 -4.85
N GLU A 57 -18.41 4.24 -5.96
CA GLU A 57 -19.68 4.55 -6.62
C GLU A 57 -20.18 3.42 -7.53
N GLY A 58 -19.46 2.30 -7.61
CA GLY A 58 -19.85 1.14 -8.42
C GLY A 58 -19.78 1.39 -9.93
N ARG A 59 -19.01 2.39 -10.37
CA ARG A 59 -18.73 2.69 -11.79
C ARG A 59 -17.65 1.78 -12.37
N VAL A 60 -17.62 0.54 -11.92
CA VAL A 60 -16.70 -0.50 -12.38
C VAL A 60 -17.51 -1.60 -13.03
N ILE A 61 -16.97 -2.15 -14.10
CA ILE A 61 -17.56 -3.27 -14.83
C ILE A 61 -16.64 -4.46 -14.71
N SER A 62 -17.19 -5.62 -14.38
CA SER A 62 -16.38 -6.83 -14.29
C SER A 62 -15.88 -7.25 -15.67
N HIS A 63 -14.76 -7.97 -15.70
CA HIS A 63 -14.22 -8.51 -16.94
C HIS A 63 -15.25 -9.39 -17.66
N GLU A 64 -16.03 -10.19 -16.93
CA GLU A 64 -17.08 -11.03 -17.50
C GLU A 64 -18.19 -10.22 -18.20
N GLU A 65 -18.64 -9.13 -17.57
CA GLU A 65 -19.67 -8.24 -18.15
C GLU A 65 -19.17 -7.55 -19.41
N VAL A 66 -17.91 -7.10 -19.41
CA VAL A 66 -17.26 -6.55 -20.60
C VAL A 66 -17.24 -7.59 -21.72
N MET A 67 -16.77 -8.81 -21.45
CA MET A 67 -16.67 -9.87 -22.47
C MET A 67 -18.03 -10.23 -23.08
N LYS A 68 -19.10 -10.27 -22.27
CA LYS A 68 -20.48 -10.45 -22.76
C LYS A 68 -20.90 -9.38 -23.77
N SER A 69 -20.50 -8.12 -23.56
CA SER A 69 -20.80 -7.02 -24.50
C SER A 69 -20.05 -7.13 -25.83
N PHE A 70 -18.89 -7.79 -25.85
CA PHE A 70 -18.10 -8.05 -27.06
C PHE A 70 -18.48 -9.36 -27.78
N GLY A 71 -19.50 -10.08 -27.31
CA GLY A 71 -20.01 -11.29 -27.95
C GLY A 71 -19.02 -12.46 -27.99
N ARG A 72 -18.12 -12.55 -27.00
CA ARG A 72 -17.18 -13.67 -26.81
C ARG A 72 -17.57 -14.53 -25.63
#